data_AF-A0A356T2W4-F1
#
_entry.id   AF-A0A356T2W4-F1
#
_cell.length_a   1.000
_cell.length_b   1.000
_cell.length_c   1.000
_cell.angle_alpha   90.00
_cell.angle_beta   90.00
_cell.angle_gamma   90.00
#
_symmetry.space_group_name_H-M   'P 1'
#
loop_
_entity.id
_entity.type
_entity.pdbx_description
1 polymer ?
#
loop_
_entity_poly.entity_id
_entity_poly.type
_entity_poly.pdbx_seq_one_letter_code
_entity_poly.pdbx_strand_id
1 'polypeptide(L)'
;MQAFERALRGYTAPRTPQDAAEATAFRDGLCARLVRDVRGMQQQLEPLALDAPTAWRGILGSVEEQAEKVLLGATGQDESRYASHTLADMRANLDGGRHVLDAYRPLLAEHPEAQAALPEIERRFDALGVAYDATSGDALPPVPEGFDPDAPDGGSPYGRLFGLLATASDPRAEGSLAGTLRRAGLAMDIPPLGR
;
A
#
# COMPACT_ATOMS: atom_id res chain seq x y z
N MET A 1 -3.21 -10.15 -22.06
CA MET A 1 -4.13 -9.01 -22.23
C MET A 1 -4.54 -8.92 -23.70
N GLN A 2 -5.25 -9.90 -24.25
CA GLN A 2 -5.64 -9.88 -25.69
C GLN A 2 -6.90 -10.69 -26.05
N ALA A 3 -7.34 -11.73 -25.33
CA ALA A 3 -8.51 -12.52 -25.76
C ALA A 3 -9.84 -11.99 -25.20
N PHE A 4 -9.87 -11.67 -23.91
CA PHE A 4 -11.07 -11.18 -23.24
C PHE A 4 -11.43 -9.76 -23.70
N GLU A 5 -10.46 -8.85 -23.74
CA GLU A 5 -10.70 -7.45 -24.05
C GLU A 5 -11.19 -7.27 -25.50
N ARG A 6 -10.64 -8.07 -26.43
CA ARG A 6 -11.06 -8.08 -27.85
C ARG A 6 -12.47 -8.61 -28.06
N ALA A 7 -13.01 -9.40 -27.12
CA ALA A 7 -14.36 -9.93 -27.18
C ALA A 7 -15.43 -8.93 -26.70
N LEU A 8 -15.01 -7.79 -26.12
CA LEU A 8 -15.93 -6.76 -25.67
C LEU A 8 -16.61 -6.06 -26.87
N ARG A 9 -17.94 -5.93 -26.81
CA ARG A 9 -18.71 -5.21 -27.83
C ARG A 9 -18.23 -3.76 -27.89
N GLY A 10 -17.77 -3.32 -29.06
CA GLY A 10 -17.23 -1.97 -29.25
C GLY A 10 -15.73 -1.84 -28.97
N TYR A 11 -15.00 -2.97 -28.83
CA TYR A 11 -13.56 -2.94 -28.67
C TYR A 11 -12.86 -2.19 -29.82
N THR A 12 -11.99 -1.27 -29.45
CA THR A 12 -11.02 -0.63 -30.34
C THR A 12 -9.64 -0.90 -29.76
N ALA A 13 -8.67 -1.25 -30.62
CA ALA A 13 -7.31 -1.50 -30.16
C ALA A 13 -6.74 -0.23 -29.47
N PRO A 14 -6.11 -0.36 -28.29
CA PRO A 14 -5.53 0.78 -27.62
C PRO A 14 -4.43 1.38 -28.50
N ARG A 15 -4.49 2.71 -28.67
CA ARG A 15 -3.49 3.50 -29.38
C ARG A 15 -3.25 4.79 -28.63
N THR A 16 -2.07 5.39 -28.81
CA THR A 16 -1.83 6.75 -28.34
C THR A 16 -2.70 7.75 -29.12
N PRO A 17 -3.13 8.86 -28.48
CA PRO A 17 -3.72 9.99 -29.18
C PRO A 17 -2.77 10.52 -30.27
N GLN A 18 -3.31 10.88 -31.43
CA GLN A 18 -2.53 11.36 -32.58
C GLN A 18 -2.40 12.88 -32.62
N ASP A 19 -3.29 13.60 -31.92
CA ASP A 19 -3.26 15.05 -31.82
C ASP A 19 -3.74 15.55 -30.45
N ALA A 20 -3.66 16.86 -30.24
CA ALA A 20 -4.03 17.51 -28.99
C ALA A 20 -5.53 17.41 -28.67
N ALA A 21 -6.39 17.33 -29.69
CA ALA A 21 -7.83 17.21 -29.50
C ALA A 21 -8.19 15.80 -29.00
N GLU A 22 -7.60 14.76 -29.60
CA GLU A 22 -7.72 13.38 -29.14
C GLU A 22 -7.15 13.21 -27.73
N ALA A 23 -5.99 13.80 -27.43
CA ALA A 23 -5.39 13.72 -26.10
C ALA A 23 -6.27 14.38 -25.03
N THR A 24 -6.84 15.54 -25.36
CA THR A 24 -7.78 16.26 -24.48
C THR A 24 -9.05 15.43 -24.24
N ALA A 25 -9.66 14.92 -25.30
CA ALA A 25 -10.86 14.09 -25.19
C ALA A 25 -10.60 12.81 -24.36
N PHE A 26 -9.45 12.17 -24.56
CA PHE A 26 -9.06 10.99 -23.78
C PHE A 26 -8.86 11.33 -22.29
N ARG A 27 -8.10 12.38 -21.97
CA ARG A 27 -7.90 12.86 -20.60
C ARG A 27 -9.23 13.18 -19.92
N ASP A 28 -10.07 13.98 -20.57
CA ASP A 28 -11.33 14.45 -19.98
C ASP A 28 -12.31 13.28 -19.77
N GLY A 29 -12.33 12.32 -20.70
CA GLY A 29 -13.07 11.06 -20.56
C GLY A 29 -12.59 10.22 -19.37
N LEU A 30 -11.28 10.10 -19.17
CA LEU A 30 -10.69 9.41 -18.01
C LEU A 30 -11.03 10.12 -16.69
N CYS A 31 -10.90 11.44 -16.64
CA CYS A 31 -11.25 12.22 -15.45
C CYS A 31 -12.74 12.10 -15.10
N ALA A 32 -13.63 12.18 -16.11
CA ALA A 32 -15.06 12.00 -15.92
C ALA A 32 -15.39 10.59 -15.42
N ARG A 33 -14.71 9.56 -15.96
CA ARG A 33 -14.82 8.18 -15.51
C ARG A 33 -14.40 8.04 -14.04
N LEU A 34 -13.24 8.59 -13.67
CA LEU A 34 -12.73 8.56 -12.30
C LEU A 34 -13.72 9.19 -11.32
N VAL A 35 -14.24 10.39 -11.62
CA VAL A 35 -15.24 11.05 -10.76
C VAL A 35 -16.49 10.21 -10.59
N ARG A 36 -16.97 9.59 -11.67
CA ARG A 36 -18.14 8.71 -11.61
C ARG A 36 -17.87 7.48 -10.75
N ASP A 37 -16.73 6.83 -10.95
CA ASP A 37 -16.40 5.59 -10.27
C ASP A 37 -16.14 5.84 -8.77
N VAL A 38 -15.47 6.93 -8.40
CA VAL A 38 -15.31 7.35 -6.99
C VAL A 38 -16.66 7.64 -6.33
N ARG A 39 -17.58 8.35 -7.01
CA ARG A 39 -18.93 8.57 -6.48
C ARG A 39 -19.70 7.25 -6.33
N GLY A 40 -19.59 6.35 -7.29
CA GLY A 40 -20.19 5.02 -7.21
C GLY A 40 -19.64 4.22 -6.04
N MET A 41 -18.32 4.24 -5.83
CA MET A 41 -17.66 3.62 -4.69
C MET A 41 -18.16 4.22 -3.37
N GLN A 42 -18.26 5.55 -3.25
CA GLN A 42 -18.80 6.20 -2.05
C GLN A 42 -20.22 5.72 -1.73
N GLN A 43 -21.10 5.65 -2.73
CA GLN A 43 -22.48 5.16 -2.57
C GLN A 43 -22.53 3.67 -2.19
N GLN A 44 -21.59 2.86 -2.67
CA GLN A 44 -21.48 1.44 -2.32
C GLN A 44 -20.94 1.23 -0.90
N LEU A 45 -20.06 2.12 -0.43
CA LEU A 45 -19.47 2.06 0.90
C LEU A 45 -20.37 2.65 1.98
N GLU A 46 -21.20 3.66 1.67
CA GLU A 46 -22.11 4.29 2.63
C GLU A 46 -23.00 3.31 3.42
N PRO A 47 -23.63 2.28 2.81
CA PRO A 47 -24.39 1.28 3.54
C PRO A 47 -23.53 0.15 4.12
N LEU A 48 -22.24 0.08 3.80
CA LEU A 48 -21.38 -1.05 4.15
C LEU A 48 -20.87 -0.87 5.57
N ALA A 49 -21.43 -1.63 6.51
CA ALA A 49 -20.78 -1.89 7.78
C ALA A 49 -19.61 -2.85 7.53
N LEU A 50 -18.40 -2.32 7.34
CA LEU A 50 -17.20 -3.13 7.32
C LEU A 50 -17.08 -3.86 8.65
N ASP A 51 -16.94 -5.18 8.60
CA ASP A 51 -16.69 -5.95 9.81
C ASP A 51 -15.27 -5.70 10.35
N ALA A 52 -15.09 -5.83 11.66
CA ALA A 52 -13.79 -5.68 12.30
C ALA A 52 -12.74 -6.70 11.78
N PRO A 53 -13.08 -7.90 11.32
CA PRO A 53 -12.09 -8.72 10.63
C PRO A 53 -11.53 -8.07 9.35
N THR A 54 -12.39 -7.44 8.55
CA THR A 54 -12.05 -6.87 7.24
C THR A 54 -11.13 -5.67 7.36
N ALA A 55 -11.41 -4.72 8.25
CA ALA A 55 -10.56 -3.54 8.41
C ALA A 55 -9.16 -3.90 8.96
N TRP A 56 -9.07 -4.83 9.92
CA TRP A 56 -7.78 -5.30 10.44
C TRP A 56 -6.92 -5.97 9.37
N ARG A 57 -7.55 -6.85 8.56
CA ARG A 57 -6.90 -7.47 7.40
C ARG A 57 -6.45 -6.44 6.37
N GLY A 58 -7.21 -5.36 6.21
CA GLY A 58 -6.82 -4.22 5.37
C GLY A 58 -5.49 -3.59 5.78
N ILE A 59 -5.29 -3.34 7.09
CA ILE A 59 -4.00 -2.83 7.58
C ILE A 59 -2.88 -3.84 7.31
N LEU A 60 -3.10 -5.12 7.64
CA LEU A 60 -2.09 -6.17 7.43
C LEU A 60 -1.69 -6.27 5.96
N GLY A 61 -2.67 -6.32 5.04
CA GLY A 61 -2.40 -6.33 3.60
C GLY A 61 -1.64 -5.09 3.15
N SER A 62 -2.04 -3.91 3.61
CA SER A 62 -1.35 -2.66 3.29
C SER A 62 0.11 -2.65 3.76
N VAL A 63 0.42 -3.24 4.92
CA VAL A 63 1.80 -3.39 5.41
C VAL A 63 2.58 -4.43 4.59
N GLU A 64 1.97 -5.58 4.28
CA GLU A 64 2.60 -6.66 3.52
C GLU A 64 2.97 -6.23 2.08
N GLU A 65 2.26 -5.26 1.49
CA GLU A 65 2.49 -4.76 0.13
C GLU A 65 3.61 -3.70 0.00
N GLN A 66 4.06 -3.07 1.10
CA GLN A 66 4.96 -1.90 1.00
C GLN A 66 6.34 -2.22 0.39
N ALA A 67 6.91 -3.38 0.70
CA ALA A 67 8.18 -3.81 0.13
C ALA A 67 8.09 -4.01 -1.39
N GLU A 68 6.96 -4.49 -1.89
CA GLU A 68 6.72 -4.66 -3.33
C GLU A 68 6.71 -3.32 -4.07
N LYS A 69 6.11 -2.28 -3.48
CA LYS A 69 6.11 -0.92 -4.08
C LYS A 69 7.52 -0.40 -4.34
N VAL A 70 8.42 -0.60 -3.38
CA VAL A 70 9.84 -0.21 -3.54
C VAL A 70 10.58 -1.19 -4.44
N LEU A 71 10.28 -2.49 -4.43
CA LEU A 71 10.87 -3.42 -5.41
C LEU A 71 10.55 -3.00 -6.86
N LEU A 72 9.29 -2.65 -7.12
CA LEU A 72 8.83 -2.22 -8.44
C LEU A 72 9.47 -0.90 -8.88
N GLY A 73 9.84 -0.02 -7.94
CA GLY A 73 10.62 1.19 -8.24
C GLY A 73 11.94 0.91 -8.94
N ALA A 74 12.61 -0.21 -8.60
CA ALA A 74 13.89 -0.58 -9.21
C ALA A 74 13.76 -0.97 -10.69
N THR A 75 12.55 -1.33 -11.12
CA THR A 75 12.23 -1.68 -12.51
C THR A 75 11.43 -0.60 -13.23
N GLY A 76 11.17 0.55 -12.60
CA GLY A 76 10.31 1.62 -13.15
C GLY A 76 8.85 1.20 -13.29
N GLN A 77 8.38 0.30 -12.42
CA GLN A 77 7.01 -0.22 -12.37
C GLN A 77 6.27 0.19 -11.09
N ASP A 78 6.83 1.12 -10.31
CA ASP A 78 6.17 1.62 -9.12
C ASP A 78 4.86 2.36 -9.44
N GLU A 79 3.98 2.37 -8.44
CA GLU A 79 2.56 2.78 -8.51
C GLU A 79 2.35 4.13 -9.20
N SER A 80 3.22 5.11 -8.90
CA SER A 80 3.09 6.50 -9.34
C SER A 80 4.30 6.96 -10.18
N ARG A 81 4.93 6.08 -10.96
CA ARG A 81 6.19 6.34 -11.70
C ARG A 81 6.21 7.61 -12.55
N TYR A 82 5.08 7.99 -13.16
CA TYR A 82 5.00 9.18 -14.03
C TYR A 82 4.68 10.46 -13.26
N ALA A 83 4.09 10.33 -12.06
CA ALA A 83 3.78 11.45 -11.17
C ALA A 83 4.86 11.66 -10.10
N SER A 84 5.78 10.69 -9.93
CA SER A 84 6.80 10.67 -8.88
C SER A 84 6.18 10.87 -7.48
N HIS A 85 5.11 10.11 -7.19
CA HIS A 85 4.27 10.29 -6.00
C HIS A 85 4.18 9.06 -5.08
N THR A 86 4.90 7.98 -5.40
CA THR A 86 4.79 6.69 -4.70
C THR A 86 5.07 6.79 -3.20
N LEU A 87 5.98 7.67 -2.76
CA LEU A 87 6.26 7.84 -1.32
C LEU A 87 5.11 8.54 -0.59
N ALA A 88 4.41 9.48 -1.24
CA ALA A 88 3.21 10.08 -0.67
C ALA A 88 2.09 9.03 -0.52
N ASP A 89 1.92 8.15 -1.52
CA ASP A 89 0.96 7.04 -1.43
C ASP A 89 1.29 6.11 -0.24
N MET A 90 2.57 5.83 -0.01
CA MET A 90 3.03 5.04 1.15
C MET A 90 2.77 5.76 2.48
N ARG A 91 2.98 7.08 2.56
CA ARG A 91 2.64 7.88 3.75
C ARG A 91 1.13 7.86 4.03
N ALA A 92 0.30 7.99 3.00
CA ALA A 92 -1.16 7.91 3.14
C ALA A 92 -1.61 6.51 3.63
N ASN A 93 -0.98 5.44 3.15
CA ASN A 93 -1.23 4.08 3.64
C ASN A 93 -0.86 3.93 5.13
N LEU A 94 0.27 4.49 5.55
CA LEU A 94 0.70 4.47 6.95
C LEU A 94 -0.29 5.23 7.85
N ASP A 95 -0.74 6.41 7.41
CA ASP A 95 -1.73 7.22 8.12
C ASP A 95 -3.09 6.51 8.22
N GLY A 96 -3.57 5.92 7.13
CA GLY A 96 -4.76 5.07 7.13
C GLY A 96 -4.62 3.89 8.11
N GLY A 97 -3.46 3.23 8.14
CA GLY A 97 -3.17 2.16 9.09
C GLY A 97 -3.24 2.60 10.56
N ARG A 98 -2.75 3.81 10.88
CA ARG A 98 -2.86 4.38 12.22
C ARG A 98 -4.30 4.68 12.61
N HIS A 99 -5.09 5.26 11.72
CA HIS A 99 -6.51 5.53 11.98
C HIS A 99 -7.29 4.24 12.27
N VAL A 100 -7.02 3.16 11.53
CA VAL A 100 -7.64 1.87 11.84
C VAL A 100 -7.13 1.33 13.16
N LEU A 101 -5.81 1.38 13.45
CA LEU A 101 -5.29 0.93 14.75
C LEU A 101 -5.93 1.67 15.94
N ASP A 102 -6.12 2.98 15.83
CA ASP A 102 -6.77 3.79 16.85
C ASP A 102 -8.23 3.37 17.07
N ALA A 103 -8.96 3.07 15.99
CA ALA A 103 -10.32 2.53 16.07
C ALA A 103 -10.39 1.16 16.76
N TYR A 104 -9.30 0.38 16.77
CA TYR A 104 -9.23 -0.95 17.40
C TYR A 104 -8.81 -0.92 18.86
N ARG A 105 -8.40 0.24 19.41
CA ARG A 105 -7.99 0.33 20.82
C ARG A 105 -9.00 -0.28 21.81
N PRO A 106 -10.32 -0.10 21.66
CA PRO A 106 -11.29 -0.77 22.54
C PRO A 106 -11.24 -2.29 22.44
N LEU A 107 -11.21 -2.84 21.21
CA LEU A 107 -11.13 -4.28 20.99
C LEU A 107 -9.80 -4.86 21.49
N LEU A 108 -8.68 -4.18 21.25
CA LEU A 108 -7.38 -4.59 21.77
C LEU A 108 -7.41 -4.72 23.30
N ALA A 109 -8.04 -3.79 24.01
CA ALA A 109 -8.14 -3.81 25.47
C ALA A 109 -8.94 -5.00 26.03
N GLU A 110 -9.85 -5.58 25.24
CA GLU A 110 -10.60 -6.80 25.61
C GLU A 110 -9.74 -8.08 25.44
N HIS A 111 -8.62 -8.00 24.73
CA HIS A 111 -7.75 -9.12 24.40
C HIS A 111 -6.31 -8.90 24.91
N PRO A 112 -5.93 -9.42 26.11
CA PRO A 112 -4.65 -9.09 26.76
C PRO A 112 -3.40 -9.33 25.91
N GLU A 113 -3.36 -10.40 25.12
CA GLU A 113 -2.23 -10.70 24.23
C GLU A 113 -2.13 -9.69 23.07
N ALA A 114 -3.26 -9.26 22.52
CA ALA A 114 -3.31 -8.25 21.46
C ALA A 114 -2.95 -6.86 22.02
N GLN A 115 -3.46 -6.51 23.21
CA GLN A 115 -3.08 -5.29 23.93
C GLN A 115 -1.59 -5.23 24.22
N ALA A 116 -0.98 -6.36 24.60
CA ALA A 116 0.45 -6.43 24.88
C ALA A 116 1.32 -6.18 23.64
N ALA A 117 0.79 -6.44 22.44
CA ALA A 117 1.49 -6.18 21.17
C ALA A 117 1.43 -4.70 20.73
N LEU A 118 0.47 -3.92 21.24
CA LEU A 118 0.22 -2.56 20.78
C LEU A 118 1.44 -1.63 20.83
N PRO A 119 2.25 -1.58 21.92
CA PRO A 119 3.43 -0.71 21.95
C PRO A 119 4.46 -1.04 20.86
N GLU A 120 4.62 -2.33 20.52
CA GLU A 120 5.53 -2.75 19.45
C GLU A 120 4.96 -2.37 18.07
N ILE A 121 3.65 -2.50 17.87
CA ILE A 121 2.98 -2.05 16.64
C ILE A 121 3.22 -0.54 16.45
N GLU A 122 2.90 0.28 17.46
CA GLU A 122 3.07 1.74 17.41
C GLU A 122 4.51 2.12 17.12
N ARG A 123 5.48 1.54 17.83
CA ARG A 123 6.91 1.78 17.61
C ARG A 123 7.35 1.46 16.18
N ARG A 124 6.79 0.41 15.57
CA ARG A 124 7.11 0.01 14.19
C ARG A 124 6.46 0.93 13.16
N PHE A 125 5.22 1.35 13.39
CA PHE A 125 4.59 2.41 12.60
C PHE A 125 5.40 3.71 12.65
N ASP A 126 5.91 4.08 13.82
CA ASP A 126 6.77 5.27 13.99
C ASP A 126 8.09 5.13 13.24
N ALA A 127 8.73 3.96 13.30
CA ALA A 127 9.95 3.69 12.55
C ALA A 127 9.75 3.82 11.02
N LEU A 128 8.61 3.36 10.49
CA LEU A 128 8.25 3.55 9.09
C LEU A 128 8.02 5.03 8.76
N GLY A 129 7.31 5.76 9.62
CA GLY A 129 7.07 7.19 9.45
C GLY A 129 8.38 7.98 9.37
N VAL A 130 9.30 7.73 10.31
CA VAL A 130 10.64 8.35 10.30
C VAL A 130 11.41 8.03 9.02
N ALA A 131 11.32 6.80 8.52
CA ALA A 131 12.00 6.42 7.27
C ALA A 131 11.39 7.11 6.04
N TYR A 132 10.07 7.27 6.01
CA TYR A 132 9.40 8.01 4.93
C TYR A 132 9.73 9.49 4.98
N ASP A 133 9.78 10.09 6.16
CA ASP A 133 10.07 11.52 6.34
C ASP A 133 11.55 11.87 6.13
N ALA A 134 12.45 10.88 6.18
CA ALA A 134 13.86 11.06 5.85
C ALA A 134 14.10 11.40 4.37
N THR A 135 13.11 11.19 3.50
CA THR A 135 13.18 11.54 2.07
C THR A 135 12.30 12.76 1.80
N SER A 136 12.91 13.84 1.31
CA SER A 136 12.18 15.04 0.92
C SER A 136 11.34 14.81 -0.34
N GLY A 137 10.12 15.33 -0.35
CA GLY A 137 9.20 15.20 -1.48
C GLY A 137 8.42 13.89 -1.49
N ASP A 138 7.75 13.62 -2.60
CA ASP A 138 6.75 12.54 -2.71
C ASP A 138 7.24 11.35 -3.55
N ALA A 139 8.43 11.44 -4.12
CA ALA A 139 9.05 10.37 -4.89
C ALA A 139 9.78 9.38 -3.99
N LEU A 140 9.93 8.14 -4.46
CA LEU A 140 10.93 7.24 -3.88
C LEU A 140 12.34 7.85 -4.04
N PRO A 141 13.28 7.54 -3.13
CA PRO A 141 14.68 7.87 -3.36
C PRO A 141 15.18 7.32 -4.71
N PRO A 142 16.24 7.91 -5.30
CA PRO A 142 16.84 7.36 -6.50
C PRO A 142 17.32 5.92 -6.29
N VAL A 143 17.02 5.04 -7.24
CA VAL A 143 17.51 3.66 -7.26
C VAL A 143 19.03 3.68 -7.49
N PRO A 144 19.85 3.06 -6.63
CA PRO A 144 21.29 3.00 -6.83
C PRO A 144 21.63 2.10 -8.03
N GLU A 145 22.72 2.42 -8.71
CA GLU A 145 23.24 1.58 -9.80
C GLU A 145 23.56 0.17 -9.28
N GLY A 146 23.10 -0.85 -10.00
CA GLY A 146 23.33 -2.25 -9.61
C GLY A 146 22.55 -2.70 -8.38
N PHE A 147 21.45 -2.03 -8.01
CA PHE A 147 20.59 -2.44 -6.90
C PHE A 147 20.22 -3.93 -6.98
N ASP A 148 20.52 -4.65 -5.90
CA ASP A 148 20.18 -6.05 -5.69
C ASP A 148 19.20 -6.15 -4.51
N PRO A 149 17.94 -6.59 -4.71
CA PRO A 149 16.98 -6.75 -3.62
C PRO A 149 17.36 -7.87 -2.64
N ASP A 150 18.18 -8.84 -3.04
CA ASP A 150 18.65 -9.90 -2.13
C ASP A 150 19.83 -9.43 -1.27
N ALA A 151 20.50 -8.35 -1.68
CA ALA A 151 21.60 -7.72 -0.97
C ALA A 151 21.51 -6.17 -1.03
N PRO A 152 20.46 -5.57 -0.43
CA PRO A 152 20.20 -4.15 -0.58
C PRO A 152 21.30 -3.31 0.07
N ASP A 153 21.82 -2.33 -0.66
CA ASP A 153 22.87 -1.43 -0.14
C ASP A 153 22.33 -0.49 0.95
N GLY A 154 22.69 -0.78 2.21
CA GLY A 154 22.38 0.07 3.36
C GLY A 154 23.07 1.44 3.37
N GLY A 155 24.04 1.68 2.48
CA GLY A 155 24.66 2.98 2.25
C GLY A 155 23.76 3.97 1.51
N SER A 156 22.89 3.47 0.63
CA SER A 156 21.94 4.28 -0.12
C SER A 156 20.62 4.54 0.64
N PRO A 157 19.96 5.71 0.46
CA PRO A 157 18.62 5.94 1.02
C PRO A 157 17.59 4.92 0.54
N TYR A 158 17.68 4.50 -0.72
CA TYR A 158 16.78 3.51 -1.33
C TYR A 158 16.95 2.13 -0.70
N GLY A 159 18.18 1.63 -0.59
CA GLY A 159 18.45 0.32 -0.01
C GLY A 159 18.12 0.26 1.48
N ARG A 160 18.31 1.36 2.23
CA ARG A 160 17.81 1.47 3.62
C ARG A 160 16.29 1.38 3.69
N LEU A 161 15.59 2.13 2.84
CA LEU A 161 14.13 2.10 2.79
C LEU A 161 13.64 0.69 2.42
N PHE A 162 14.20 0.09 1.38
CA PHE A 162 13.88 -1.26 0.95
C PHE A 162 14.13 -2.30 2.05
N GLY A 163 15.31 -2.31 2.68
CA GLY A 163 15.64 -3.28 3.72
C GLY A 163 14.73 -3.17 4.96
N LEU A 164 14.38 -1.94 5.35
CA LEU A 164 13.40 -1.70 6.41
C LEU A 164 12.03 -2.28 6.06
N LEU A 165 11.55 -2.01 4.84
CA LEU A 165 10.23 -2.47 4.39
C LEU A 165 10.20 -3.97 4.16
N ALA A 166 11.22 -4.57 3.58
CA ALA A 166 11.32 -6.02 3.41
C ALA A 166 11.18 -6.74 4.75
N THR A 167 11.83 -6.21 5.80
CA THR A 167 11.68 -6.74 7.17
C THR A 167 10.30 -6.46 7.74
N ALA A 168 9.77 -5.24 7.60
CA ALA A 168 8.48 -4.85 8.17
C ALA A 168 7.29 -5.61 7.54
N SER A 169 7.36 -5.88 6.24
CA SER A 169 6.33 -6.51 5.42
C SER A 169 6.35 -8.04 5.47
N ASP A 170 7.45 -8.69 5.89
CA ASP A 170 7.50 -10.15 5.98
C ASP A 170 6.80 -10.66 7.25
N PRO A 171 5.65 -11.35 7.16
CA PRO A 171 4.94 -11.86 8.34
C PRO A 171 5.70 -12.99 9.06
N ARG A 172 6.76 -13.54 8.46
CA ARG A 172 7.61 -14.59 9.04
C ARG A 172 8.87 -14.04 9.71
N ALA A 173 9.28 -12.81 9.38
CA ALA A 173 10.45 -12.19 9.97
C ALA A 173 10.23 -11.91 11.47
N GLU A 174 11.24 -12.24 12.28
CA GLU A 174 11.18 -12.00 13.71
C GLU A 174 11.10 -10.49 14.00
N GLY A 175 10.13 -10.09 14.82
CA GLY A 175 9.91 -8.69 15.17
C GLY A 175 9.39 -7.81 14.03
N SER A 176 8.88 -8.38 12.93
CA SER A 176 8.26 -7.59 11.86
C SER A 176 6.92 -6.96 12.26
N LEU A 177 6.56 -5.87 11.57
CA LEU A 177 5.26 -5.23 11.75
C LEU A 177 4.12 -6.15 11.27
N ALA A 178 4.25 -6.73 10.08
CA ALA A 178 3.28 -7.69 9.54
C ALA A 178 3.08 -8.89 10.47
N GLY A 179 4.17 -9.46 10.99
CA GLY A 179 4.11 -10.59 11.93
C GLY A 179 3.43 -10.21 13.25
N THR A 180 3.68 -9.00 13.75
CA THR A 180 3.07 -8.50 14.99
C THR A 180 1.58 -8.20 14.82
N LEU A 181 1.19 -7.55 13.74
CA LEU A 181 -0.23 -7.33 13.38
C LEU A 181 -0.97 -8.65 13.16
N ARG A 182 -0.32 -9.63 12.53
CA ARG A 182 -0.90 -10.96 12.34
C ARG A 182 -1.14 -11.69 13.66
N ARG A 183 -0.18 -11.66 14.60
CA ARG A 183 -0.34 -12.27 15.93
C ARG A 183 -1.43 -11.56 16.75
N ALA A 184 -1.45 -10.23 16.75
CA ALA A 184 -2.50 -9.48 17.43
C ALA A 184 -3.89 -9.75 16.84
N GLY A 185 -4.00 -9.87 15.50
CA GLY A 185 -5.24 -10.30 14.84
C GLY A 185 -5.70 -11.68 15.31
N LEU A 186 -4.79 -12.67 15.35
CA LEU A 186 -5.11 -14.01 15.86
C LEU A 186 -5.58 -13.99 17.32
N ALA A 187 -4.97 -13.16 18.18
CA ALA A 187 -5.38 -12.99 19.57
C ALA A 187 -6.77 -12.34 19.73
N MET A 188 -7.26 -11.63 18.70
CA MET A 188 -8.61 -11.07 18.60
C MET A 188 -9.58 -11.98 17.81
N ASP A 189 -9.22 -13.24 17.56
CA ASP A 189 -9.99 -14.18 16.73
C ASP A 189 -10.20 -13.71 15.26
N ILE A 190 -9.27 -12.89 14.75
CA ILE A 190 -9.24 -12.41 13.37
C ILE A 190 -8.14 -13.16 12.61
N PRO A 191 -8.44 -14.31 11.97
CA PRO A 191 -7.45 -15.02 11.18
C PRO A 191 -7.09 -14.23 9.90
N PRO A 192 -5.85 -14.35 9.41
CA PRO A 192 -5.49 -13.82 8.10
C PRO A 192 -6.31 -14.50 6.99
N LEU A 193 -6.48 -13.82 5.86
CA LEU A 193 -7.03 -14.48 4.67
C LEU A 193 -6.02 -15.55 4.23
N GLY A 194 -6.52 -16.76 3.93
CA GLY A 194 -5.70 -17.79 3.29
C GLY A 194 -5.20 -17.24 1.96
N ARG A 195 -3.87 -17.15 1.81
CA ARG A 195 -3.23 -16.88 0.52
C ARG A 195 -2.97 -18.20 -0.18
#